data_AF-A0A8S2G1K4-F1
#
_entry.id   AF-A0A8S2G1K4-F1
#
_cell.length_a   1.000
_cell.length_b   1.000
_cell.length_c   1.000
_cell.angle_alpha   90.00
_cell.angle_beta   90.00
_cell.angle_gamma   90.00
#
_symmetry.space_group_name_H-M   'P 1'
#
loop_
_entity.id
_entity.type
_entity.pdbx_description
1 polymer ?
#
loop_
_entity_poly.entity_id
_entity_poly.type
_entity_poly.pdbx_seq_one_letter_code
_entity_poly.pdbx_strand_id
1 'polypeptide(L)'
;KEGKEGTTTTGTTEEEEEEQKQEDEWKPYIPEIPSQALFGIYTSPDTFWLSMDDYDAGYLYHCQFSNKDDRFQYSEERQDTVISSLPVPNTDLAHGEDIPLTCILVKEDTKMVFVGLKNGFIRVYPYVEKQIFGSLDTYWTMGSHDSEYGSVTHLSMSFDNRFALSGGIDGNIFGYVVKGDLDIFQQRIPSALAPIRMPSQTTESEPQDIVDPQHYSIEEDKQKAEKDKMMYNAESLKKEMRNHIEALRTKFRNLLMENEQLPLF
;
A
#
# COMPACT_ATOMS: atom_id res chain seq x y z
N LYS A 1 80.36 -23.82 -17.71
CA LYS A 1 80.54 -24.71 -16.53
C LYS A 1 79.54 -24.23 -15.48
N GLU A 2 78.30 -24.70 -15.57
CA GLU A 2 77.77 -25.92 -14.92
C GLU A 2 77.49 -25.75 -13.41
N GLY A 3 76.25 -26.10 -13.01
CA GLY A 3 75.76 -26.38 -11.65
C GLY A 3 75.10 -25.18 -10.92
N LYS A 4 73.76 -25.08 -10.68
CA LYS A 4 72.86 -25.82 -9.74
C LYS A 4 73.41 -25.86 -8.31
N GLU A 5 72.72 -25.61 -7.19
CA GLU A 5 71.33 -25.47 -6.67
C GLU A 5 71.50 -24.59 -5.38
N GLY A 6 70.54 -23.99 -4.66
CA GLY A 6 69.11 -24.14 -4.48
C GLY A 6 68.68 -23.32 -3.24
N THR A 7 67.35 -23.22 -3.02
CA THR A 7 66.63 -23.02 -1.73
C THR A 7 66.83 -21.65 -1.03
N THR A 8 65.84 -20.92 -0.48
CA THR A 8 64.43 -21.11 -0.12
C THR A 8 63.86 -19.72 0.16
N THR A 9 62.67 -19.36 -0.34
CA THR A 9 61.89 -18.22 0.19
C THR A 9 60.43 -18.62 0.22
N THR A 10 59.98 -19.20 1.33
CA THR A 10 58.56 -19.36 1.65
C THR A 10 58.43 -19.50 3.16
N GLY A 11 57.77 -18.52 3.77
CA GLY A 11 57.52 -18.48 5.19
C GLY A 11 56.55 -17.35 5.52
N THR A 12 55.27 -17.68 5.48
CA THR A 12 54.19 -17.20 6.38
C THR A 12 53.93 -15.70 6.47
N THR A 13 52.79 -15.29 5.91
CA THR A 13 51.67 -14.64 6.62
C THR A 13 50.43 -14.73 5.72
N GLU A 14 49.78 -15.90 5.75
CA GLU A 14 48.38 -16.08 5.34
C GLU A 14 47.50 -15.84 6.58
N GLU A 15 47.50 -14.61 7.06
CA GLU A 15 46.50 -14.08 8.01
C GLU A 15 45.81 -12.90 7.33
N GLU A 16 45.27 -13.13 6.14
CA GLU A 16 44.23 -12.27 5.58
C GLU A 16 42.89 -12.91 5.95
N GLU A 17 42.39 -12.49 7.11
CA GLU A 17 40.98 -12.28 7.46
C GLU A 17 39.95 -12.85 6.47
N GLU A 18 39.68 -14.15 6.56
CA GLU A 18 38.35 -14.66 6.25
C GLU A 18 37.40 -14.29 7.40
N GLU A 19 37.06 -13.00 7.51
CA GLU A 19 35.81 -12.60 8.14
C GLU A 19 34.68 -13.09 7.25
N GLN A 20 34.25 -14.32 7.48
CA GLN A 20 32.95 -14.80 7.07
C GLN A 20 31.91 -13.84 7.67
N LYS A 21 31.45 -12.88 6.87
CA LYS A 21 30.23 -12.12 7.15
C LYS A 21 29.12 -13.14 7.32
N GLN A 22 28.81 -13.51 8.55
CA GLN A 22 27.52 -14.10 8.89
C GLN A 22 26.49 -13.09 8.38
N GLU A 23 25.75 -13.45 7.34
CA GLU A 23 24.57 -12.70 6.95
C GLU A 23 23.65 -12.71 8.16
N ASP A 24 23.51 -11.55 8.80
CA ASP A 24 22.63 -11.38 9.95
C ASP A 24 21.23 -11.88 9.57
N GLU A 25 20.81 -12.97 10.21
CA GLU A 25 19.48 -13.56 10.01
C GLU A 25 18.43 -12.48 10.26
N TRP A 26 17.59 -12.22 9.24
CA TRP A 26 16.60 -11.15 9.31
C TRP A 26 15.68 -11.36 10.52
N LYS A 27 15.57 -10.33 11.36
CA LYS A 27 14.65 -10.30 12.49
C LYS A 27 13.59 -9.23 12.25
N PRO A 28 12.30 -9.52 12.45
CA PRO A 28 11.27 -8.50 12.40
C PRO A 28 11.55 -7.45 13.47
N TYR A 29 11.49 -6.18 13.06
CA TYR A 29 11.55 -5.08 14.01
C TYR A 29 10.23 -5.03 14.79
N ILE A 30 10.31 -5.00 16.11
CA ILE A 30 9.16 -4.85 17.00
C ILE A 30 9.32 -3.48 17.66
N PRO A 31 8.38 -2.54 17.45
CA PRO A 31 8.47 -1.22 18.05
C PRO A 31 8.41 -1.32 19.59
N GLU A 32 9.19 -0.49 20.29
CA GLU A 32 9.20 -0.44 21.76
C GLU A 32 7.84 -0.04 22.33
N ILE A 33 7.14 0.86 21.63
CA ILE A 33 5.79 1.31 21.95
C ILE A 33 4.84 0.60 20.99
N PRO A 34 3.87 -0.18 21.51
CA PRO A 34 2.92 -0.87 20.65
C PRO A 34 2.02 0.15 19.94
N SER A 35 1.77 -0.10 18.66
CA SER A 35 0.86 0.70 17.84
C SER A 35 -0.56 0.71 18.41
N GLN A 36 -1.27 1.83 18.24
CA GLN A 36 -2.64 1.96 18.72
C GLN A 36 -3.61 1.12 17.87
N ALA A 37 -4.51 0.39 18.54
CA ALA A 37 -5.68 -0.19 17.88
C ALA A 37 -6.75 0.88 17.61
N LEU A 38 -7.11 1.06 16.33
CA LEU A 38 -8.09 2.07 15.91
C LEU A 38 -9.52 1.54 15.97
N PHE A 39 -9.75 0.36 15.37
CA PHE A 39 -11.01 -0.34 15.50
C PHE A 39 -10.83 -1.85 15.33
N GLY A 40 -11.80 -2.61 15.86
CA GLY A 40 -11.92 -4.04 15.62
C GLY A 40 -13.35 -4.43 15.31
N ILE A 41 -13.53 -5.44 14.45
CA ILE A 41 -14.84 -6.01 14.12
C ILE A 41 -14.83 -7.52 14.25
N TYR A 42 -15.91 -8.06 14.81
CA TYR A 42 -16.15 -9.50 14.82
C TYR A 42 -16.72 -9.94 13.47
N THR A 43 -16.20 -11.04 12.93
CA THR A 43 -16.70 -11.62 11.66
C THR A 43 -17.13 -13.06 11.83
N SER A 44 -16.45 -13.78 12.72
CA SER A 44 -16.84 -15.12 13.12
C SER A 44 -16.70 -15.24 14.64
N PRO A 45 -17.22 -16.32 15.25
CA PRO A 45 -17.07 -16.54 16.69
C PRO A 45 -15.62 -16.49 17.16
N ASP A 46 -14.67 -16.93 16.34
CA ASP A 46 -13.28 -17.14 16.74
C ASP A 46 -12.30 -16.19 16.04
N THR A 47 -12.79 -15.29 15.17
CA THR A 47 -11.95 -14.37 14.40
C THR A 47 -12.50 -12.95 14.38
N PHE A 48 -11.57 -12.00 14.28
CA PHE A 48 -11.86 -10.57 14.21
C PHE A 48 -10.91 -9.90 13.23
N TRP A 49 -11.34 -8.75 12.68
CA TRP A 49 -10.43 -7.85 11.99
C TRP A 49 -10.02 -6.72 12.90
N LEU A 50 -8.79 -6.23 12.72
CA LEU A 50 -8.17 -5.19 13.51
C LEU A 50 -7.46 -4.21 12.56
N SER A 51 -7.69 -2.92 12.77
CA SER A 51 -6.88 -1.86 12.15
C SER A 51 -6.03 -1.18 13.21
N MET A 52 -4.77 -0.93 12.86
CA MET A 52 -3.77 -0.33 13.73
C MET A 52 -3.27 1.00 13.13
N ASP A 53 -2.68 1.84 13.97
CA ASP A 53 -2.03 3.09 13.58
C ASP A 53 -0.49 2.94 13.58
N ASP A 54 0.23 4.04 13.36
CA ASP A 54 1.68 4.16 13.51
C ASP A 54 2.48 3.13 12.70
N TYR A 55 3.32 2.30 13.36
CA TYR A 55 4.20 1.34 12.70
C TYR A 55 3.43 0.23 11.97
N ASP A 56 2.26 -0.12 12.51
CA ASP A 56 1.38 -1.17 11.98
C ASP A 56 0.26 -0.60 11.08
N ALA A 57 0.39 0.65 10.65
CA ALA A 57 -0.53 1.26 9.68
C ALA A 57 -0.42 0.63 8.29
N GLY A 58 -1.40 0.89 7.43
CA GLY A 58 -1.40 0.41 6.03
C GLY A 58 -1.82 -1.05 5.85
N TYR A 59 -2.17 -1.75 6.93
CA TYR A 59 -2.71 -3.10 6.87
C TYR A 59 -4.00 -3.24 7.69
N LEU A 60 -4.82 -4.19 7.25
CA LEU A 60 -5.92 -4.72 8.04
C LEU A 60 -5.60 -6.16 8.43
N TYR A 61 -5.56 -6.42 9.74
CA TYR A 61 -5.14 -7.69 10.31
C TYR A 61 -6.36 -8.56 10.60
N HIS A 62 -6.34 -9.80 10.10
CA HIS A 62 -7.31 -10.84 10.45
C HIS A 62 -6.70 -11.70 11.55
N CYS A 63 -7.32 -11.68 12.72
CA CYS A 63 -6.79 -12.31 13.92
C CYS A 63 -7.70 -13.43 14.41
N GLN A 64 -7.10 -14.43 15.05
CA GLN A 64 -7.79 -15.52 15.73
C GLN A 64 -7.66 -15.35 17.25
N PHE A 65 -8.75 -15.60 17.97
CA PHE A 65 -8.68 -15.72 19.42
C PHE A 65 -7.95 -17.01 19.83
N SER A 66 -7.05 -16.87 20.80
CA SER A 66 -6.22 -17.97 21.33
C SER A 66 -7.02 -19.06 22.04
N ASN A 67 -8.05 -18.70 22.81
CA ASN A 67 -8.92 -19.65 23.51
C ASN A 67 -10.41 -19.28 23.34
N LYS A 68 -11.27 -20.27 23.07
CA LYS A 68 -12.71 -20.06 22.84
C LYS A 68 -13.48 -19.74 24.11
N ASP A 69 -13.00 -20.21 25.25
CA ASP A 69 -13.65 -20.06 26.55
C ASP A 69 -13.30 -18.71 27.23
N ASP A 70 -12.14 -18.12 26.92
CA ASP A 70 -11.65 -16.86 27.51
C ASP A 70 -11.76 -15.65 26.58
N ARG A 71 -12.57 -15.71 25.51
CA ARG A 71 -12.71 -14.60 24.54
C ARG A 71 -13.05 -13.26 25.19
N PHE A 72 -13.76 -13.30 26.33
CA PHE A 72 -14.21 -12.15 27.12
C PHE A 72 -13.39 -11.93 28.40
N GLN A 73 -12.38 -12.75 28.67
CA GLN A 73 -11.46 -12.59 29.79
C GLN A 73 -10.08 -12.15 29.30
N TYR A 74 -9.58 -11.10 29.92
CA TYR A 74 -8.21 -10.66 29.72
C TYR A 74 -7.29 -11.55 30.57
N SER A 75 -6.25 -12.10 29.96
CA SER A 75 -5.13 -12.73 30.64
C SER A 75 -3.83 -12.27 29.99
N GLU A 76 -2.77 -12.12 30.78
CA GLU A 76 -1.42 -11.80 30.24
C GLU A 76 -0.86 -12.95 29.38
N GLU A 77 -1.41 -14.15 29.55
CA GLU A 77 -1.07 -15.35 28.75
C GLU A 77 -1.82 -15.40 27.41
N ARG A 78 -2.77 -14.49 27.18
CA ARG A 78 -3.56 -14.44 25.94
C ARG A 78 -2.67 -14.00 24.77
N GLN A 79 -2.47 -14.92 23.83
CA GLN A 79 -1.68 -14.71 22.63
C GLN A 79 -2.53 -14.91 21.39
N ASP A 80 -3.38 -13.92 21.10
CA ASP A 80 -4.16 -13.92 19.86
C ASP A 80 -3.20 -13.85 18.66
N THR A 81 -3.49 -14.61 17.61
CA THR A 81 -2.58 -14.78 16.47
C THR A 81 -3.12 -14.08 15.23
N VAL A 82 -2.22 -13.52 14.43
CA VAL A 82 -2.58 -12.99 13.11
C VAL A 82 -2.62 -14.15 12.12
N ILE A 83 -3.79 -14.35 11.51
CA ILE A 83 -4.03 -15.38 10.48
C ILE A 83 -3.62 -14.86 9.10
N SER A 84 -3.95 -13.59 8.82
CA SER A 84 -3.65 -12.95 7.54
C SER A 84 -3.64 -11.43 7.68
N SER A 85 -2.93 -10.74 6.80
CA SER A 85 -2.93 -9.28 6.69
C SER A 85 -3.32 -8.86 5.28
N LEU A 86 -4.19 -7.86 5.15
CA LEU A 86 -4.56 -7.26 3.88
C LEU A 86 -3.92 -5.88 3.77
N PRO A 87 -3.06 -5.62 2.76
CA PRO A 87 -2.53 -4.28 2.54
C PRO A 87 -3.64 -3.34 2.11
N VAL A 88 -3.66 -2.15 2.68
CA VAL A 88 -4.52 -1.04 2.27
C VAL A 88 -3.81 -0.32 1.13
N PRO A 89 -4.34 -0.33 -0.11
CA PRO A 89 -3.63 0.31 -1.21
C PRO A 89 -3.50 1.80 -0.96
N ASN A 90 -2.30 2.34 -1.16
CA ASN A 90 -2.11 3.78 -1.18
C ASN A 90 -2.79 4.37 -2.42
N THR A 91 -3.46 5.50 -2.26
CA THR A 91 -3.94 6.25 -3.42
C THR A 91 -2.75 6.90 -4.13
N ASP A 92 -2.82 7.11 -5.43
CA ASP A 92 -1.84 7.92 -6.17
C ASP A 92 -1.69 9.35 -5.60
N LEU A 93 -2.68 9.78 -4.80
CA LEU A 93 -2.73 11.07 -4.10
C LEU A 93 -2.07 11.07 -2.71
N ALA A 94 -1.73 9.90 -2.18
CA ALA A 94 -1.04 9.76 -0.91
C ALA A 94 0.45 9.63 -1.20
N HIS A 95 1.28 10.46 -0.56
CA HIS A 95 2.71 10.58 -0.83
C HIS A 95 3.56 9.38 -0.37
N GLY A 96 3.09 8.14 -0.58
CA GLY A 96 3.78 6.91 -0.20
C GLY A 96 3.70 6.57 1.28
N GLU A 97 2.84 7.25 2.05
CA GLU A 97 2.59 6.95 3.45
C GLU A 97 1.47 5.92 3.61
N ASP A 98 1.67 5.00 4.54
CA ASP A 98 0.68 3.99 4.92
C ASP A 98 -0.45 4.63 5.72
N ILE A 99 -1.62 4.71 5.11
CA ILE A 99 -2.77 5.39 5.71
C ILE A 99 -3.63 4.38 6.46
N PRO A 100 -3.80 4.54 7.78
CA PRO A 100 -4.60 3.61 8.57
C PRO A 100 -6.10 3.86 8.38
N LEU A 101 -6.86 2.79 8.62
CA LEU A 101 -8.32 2.82 8.58
C LEU A 101 -8.82 3.17 9.98
N THR A 102 -9.62 4.22 10.11
CA THR A 102 -9.98 4.79 11.42
C THR A 102 -11.37 4.37 11.88
N CYS A 103 -12.28 4.07 10.95
CA CYS A 103 -13.62 3.62 11.27
C CYS A 103 -14.23 2.81 10.12
N ILE A 104 -15.24 2.01 10.44
CA ILE A 104 -15.92 1.13 9.50
C ILE A 104 -17.43 1.18 9.72
N LEU A 105 -18.18 1.08 8.62
CA LEU A 105 -19.63 0.93 8.60
C LEU A 105 -20.00 -0.12 7.54
N VAL A 106 -20.63 -1.21 7.99
CA VAL A 106 -21.08 -2.29 7.11
C VAL A 106 -22.55 -2.09 6.75
N LYS A 107 -22.85 -2.12 5.46
CA LYS A 107 -24.18 -2.00 4.89
C LYS A 107 -24.53 -3.32 4.19
N GLU A 108 -25.16 -4.23 4.94
CA GLU A 108 -25.39 -5.62 4.52
C GLU A 108 -26.38 -5.73 3.34
N ASP A 109 -27.42 -4.91 3.31
CA ASP A 109 -28.49 -4.89 2.30
C ASP A 109 -27.95 -4.64 0.88
N THR A 110 -27.02 -3.70 0.71
CA THR A 110 -26.38 -3.41 -0.58
C THR A 110 -24.99 -4.02 -0.71
N LYS A 111 -24.57 -4.86 0.25
CA LYS A 111 -23.26 -5.51 0.27
C LYS A 111 -22.13 -4.48 0.06
N MET A 112 -22.09 -3.44 0.89
CA MET A 112 -21.05 -2.41 0.86
C MET A 112 -20.41 -2.24 2.23
N VAL A 113 -19.11 -1.96 2.24
CA VAL A 113 -18.35 -1.63 3.44
C VAL A 113 -17.77 -0.24 3.26
N PHE A 114 -18.24 0.70 4.07
CA PHE A 114 -17.71 2.06 4.14
C PHE A 114 -16.57 2.08 5.17
N VAL A 115 -15.49 2.74 4.83
CA VAL A 115 -14.30 2.85 5.67
C VAL A 115 -13.80 4.28 5.65
N GLY A 116 -13.55 4.85 6.84
CA GLY A 116 -12.91 6.15 6.99
C GLY A 116 -11.40 6.00 7.12
N LEU A 117 -10.65 6.95 6.56
CA LEU A 117 -9.19 6.98 6.61
C LEU A 117 -8.70 8.20 7.41
N LYS A 118 -7.48 8.08 7.93
CA LYS A 118 -6.81 9.15 8.69
C LYS A 118 -6.51 10.40 7.87
N ASN A 119 -6.40 10.26 6.55
CA ASN A 119 -6.21 11.38 5.62
C ASN A 119 -7.53 12.02 5.12
N GLY A 120 -8.65 11.82 5.83
CA GLY A 120 -9.92 12.46 5.49
C GLY A 120 -10.68 11.86 4.28
N PHE A 121 -10.15 10.79 3.70
CA PHE A 121 -10.85 10.05 2.65
C PHE A 121 -11.82 9.03 3.23
N ILE A 122 -12.88 8.78 2.47
CA ILE A 122 -13.84 7.71 2.71
C ILE A 122 -13.73 6.74 1.54
N ARG A 123 -13.54 5.47 1.84
CA ARG A 123 -13.52 4.38 0.87
C ARG A 123 -14.76 3.50 1.00
N VAL A 124 -15.21 2.98 -0.13
CA VAL A 124 -16.32 2.03 -0.20
C VAL A 124 -15.84 0.78 -0.93
N TYR A 125 -15.90 -0.34 -0.23
CA TYR A 125 -15.53 -1.66 -0.74
C TYR A 125 -16.79 -2.48 -1.02
N PRO A 126 -16.80 -3.28 -2.12
CA PRO A 126 -17.84 -4.27 -2.31
C PRO A 126 -17.66 -5.40 -1.28
N TYR A 127 -18.76 -5.80 -0.64
CA TYR A 127 -18.81 -6.99 0.20
C TYR A 127 -19.05 -8.22 -0.67
N VAL A 128 -18.13 -9.18 -0.61
CA VAL A 128 -18.28 -10.48 -1.28
C VAL A 128 -18.85 -11.47 -0.26
N GLU A 129 -19.85 -12.26 -0.65
CA GLU A 129 -20.59 -13.13 0.27
C GLU A 129 -19.66 -13.97 1.18
N LYS A 130 -19.93 -13.92 2.48
CA LYS A 130 -19.21 -14.59 3.59
C LYS A 130 -17.90 -13.96 4.05
N GLN A 131 -17.43 -12.86 3.45
CA GLN A 131 -16.23 -12.17 3.91
C GLN A 131 -16.35 -10.65 3.81
N ILE A 132 -16.24 -9.95 4.94
CA ILE A 132 -16.31 -8.48 4.98
C ILE A 132 -15.19 -7.85 4.14
N PHE A 133 -13.99 -8.44 4.19
CA PHE A 133 -12.83 -8.01 3.45
C PHE A 133 -12.20 -9.18 2.70
N GLY A 134 -12.31 -9.19 1.36
CA GLY A 134 -11.65 -10.17 0.49
C GLY A 134 -10.32 -9.65 -0.06
N SER A 135 -10.39 -8.69 -0.99
CA SER A 135 -9.27 -7.87 -1.45
C SER A 135 -9.63 -6.40 -1.28
N LEU A 136 -8.64 -5.57 -0.93
CA LEU A 136 -8.80 -4.12 -0.80
C LEU A 136 -8.41 -3.38 -2.09
N ASP A 137 -8.23 -4.07 -3.22
CA ASP A 137 -7.77 -3.48 -4.47
C ASP A 137 -8.89 -2.79 -5.26
N THR A 138 -10.12 -3.28 -5.12
CA THR A 138 -11.28 -2.71 -5.80
C THR A 138 -12.09 -1.88 -4.84
N TYR A 139 -12.02 -0.56 -4.98
CA TYR A 139 -12.74 0.37 -4.13
C TYR A 139 -13.16 1.63 -4.87
N TRP A 140 -14.16 2.31 -4.32
CA TRP A 140 -14.46 3.70 -4.62
C TRP A 140 -13.91 4.57 -3.49
N THR A 141 -13.44 5.78 -3.80
CA THR A 141 -12.86 6.70 -2.80
C THR A 141 -13.31 8.14 -3.02
N MET A 142 -13.41 8.91 -1.94
CA MET A 142 -13.74 10.34 -1.97
C MET A 142 -13.07 11.05 -0.79
N GLY A 143 -12.40 12.17 -1.07
CA GLY A 143 -11.86 13.08 -0.05
C GLY A 143 -12.93 14.09 0.34
N SER A 144 -13.63 13.83 1.44
CA SER A 144 -14.69 14.73 1.93
C SER A 144 -14.23 15.63 3.05
N HIS A 145 -13.31 15.14 3.88
CA HIS A 145 -12.67 15.92 4.92
C HIS A 145 -11.31 16.41 4.45
N ASP A 146 -10.76 17.37 5.19
CA ASP A 146 -9.41 17.88 4.95
C ASP A 146 -8.36 16.76 4.96
N SER A 147 -7.43 16.78 4.01
CA SER A 147 -6.48 15.67 3.86
C SER A 147 -5.34 15.67 4.87
N GLU A 148 -5.08 16.80 5.52
CA GLU A 148 -4.00 16.96 6.51
C GLU A 148 -4.53 16.87 7.94
N TYR A 149 -5.67 17.50 8.22
CA TYR A 149 -6.22 17.63 9.57
C TYR A 149 -7.64 17.04 9.73
N GLY A 150 -8.20 16.47 8.67
CA GLY A 150 -9.58 16.01 8.60
C GLY A 150 -9.75 14.51 8.72
N SER A 151 -8.96 13.81 9.54
CA SER A 151 -9.14 12.37 9.77
C SER A 151 -10.62 12.02 10.00
N VAL A 152 -11.13 11.07 9.22
CA VAL A 152 -12.50 10.58 9.41
C VAL A 152 -12.51 9.80 10.72
N THR A 153 -13.44 10.07 11.63
CA THR A 153 -13.49 9.38 12.94
C THR A 153 -14.70 8.49 13.06
N HIS A 154 -15.80 8.88 12.42
CA HIS A 154 -17.08 8.19 12.54
C HIS A 154 -17.77 8.13 11.19
N LEU A 155 -18.35 6.95 10.93
CA LEU A 155 -19.30 6.72 9.86
C LEU A 155 -20.59 6.21 10.48
N SER A 156 -21.72 6.74 10.02
CA SER A 156 -23.03 6.29 10.47
C SER A 156 -24.01 6.28 9.32
N MET A 157 -25.08 5.53 9.49
CA MET A 157 -26.13 5.40 8.51
C MET A 157 -27.45 5.89 9.10
N SER A 158 -28.21 6.63 8.30
CA SER A 158 -29.60 6.97 8.63
C SER A 158 -30.44 5.71 8.85
N PHE A 159 -31.54 5.87 9.59
CA PHE A 159 -32.46 4.78 9.94
C PHE A 159 -32.98 3.98 8.74
N ASP A 160 -33.16 4.63 7.59
CA ASP A 160 -33.68 4.02 6.37
C ASP A 160 -32.58 3.59 5.39
N ASN A 161 -31.31 3.62 5.80
CA ASN A 161 -30.16 3.26 5.00
C ASN A 161 -29.97 4.06 3.70
N ARG A 162 -30.65 5.21 3.53
CA ARG A 162 -30.55 6.04 2.32
C ARG A 162 -29.48 7.11 2.40
N PHE A 163 -29.11 7.51 3.62
CA PHE A 163 -28.06 8.49 3.87
C PHE A 163 -26.94 7.89 4.69
N ALA A 164 -25.70 8.11 4.25
CA ALA A 164 -24.50 7.90 5.05
C ALA A 164 -24.03 9.25 5.59
N LEU A 165 -23.48 9.25 6.80
CA LEU A 165 -22.93 10.41 7.48
C LEU A 165 -21.47 10.14 7.81
N SER A 166 -20.59 11.11 7.60
CA SER A 166 -19.21 11.08 8.07
C SER A 166 -18.95 12.24 9.02
N GLY A 167 -18.18 11.97 10.08
CA GLY A 167 -17.66 12.99 11.00
C GLY A 167 -16.14 12.93 11.03
N GLY A 168 -15.49 14.09 10.96
CA GLY A 168 -14.03 14.22 10.95
C GLY A 168 -13.51 15.02 12.14
N ILE A 169 -12.19 14.95 12.36
CA ILE A 169 -11.50 15.76 13.39
C ILE A 169 -11.54 17.26 13.03
N ASP A 170 -11.70 17.58 11.75
CA ASP A 170 -11.93 18.94 11.24
C ASP A 170 -13.24 19.58 11.75
N GLY A 171 -14.06 18.84 12.51
CA GLY A 171 -15.33 19.31 13.08
C GLY A 171 -16.46 19.35 12.06
N ASN A 172 -16.23 18.90 10.83
CA ASN A 172 -17.24 18.85 9.79
C ASN A 172 -18.04 17.55 9.89
N ILE A 173 -19.31 17.63 9.49
CA ILE A 173 -20.18 16.48 9.27
C ILE A 173 -20.72 16.57 7.85
N PHE A 174 -20.51 15.52 7.07
CA PHE A 174 -21.00 15.43 5.70
C PHE A 174 -22.08 14.35 5.59
N GLY A 175 -23.07 14.60 4.74
CA GLY A 175 -24.12 13.65 4.43
C GLY A 175 -24.11 13.26 2.95
N TYR A 176 -24.27 11.97 2.68
CA TYR A 176 -24.22 11.38 1.35
C TYR A 176 -25.51 10.63 1.07
N VAL A 177 -26.04 10.79 -0.13
CA VAL A 177 -27.14 9.95 -0.61
C VAL A 177 -26.55 8.65 -1.13
N VAL A 178 -26.86 7.54 -0.46
CA VAL A 178 -26.48 6.19 -0.87
C VAL A 178 -27.54 5.68 -1.83
N LYS A 179 -27.25 5.76 -3.14
CA LYS A 179 -28.11 5.18 -4.17
C LYS A 179 -27.78 3.70 -4.31
N GLY A 180 -28.70 2.84 -3.90
CA GLY A 180 -28.51 1.39 -3.87
C GLY A 180 -29.58 0.67 -4.67
N ASP A 181 -29.34 0.52 -5.98
CA ASP A 181 -29.73 -0.69 -6.71
C ASP A 181 -28.46 -1.18 -7.39
N LEU A 182 -27.89 -2.27 -6.87
CA LEU A 182 -26.57 -2.74 -7.25
C LEU A 182 -26.58 -4.10 -7.93
N ASP A 183 -27.57 -4.36 -8.77
CA ASP A 183 -27.39 -5.30 -9.90
C ASP A 183 -26.17 -4.90 -10.76
N ILE A 184 -25.73 -3.64 -10.67
CA ILE A 184 -24.64 -3.04 -11.47
C ILE A 184 -23.24 -3.56 -11.07
N PHE A 185 -23.00 -3.91 -9.80
CA PHE A 185 -21.71 -4.49 -9.40
C PHE A 185 -21.69 -6.01 -9.60
N GLN A 186 -22.83 -6.71 -9.44
CA GLN A 186 -22.92 -8.13 -9.80
C GLN A 186 -22.81 -8.36 -11.31
N GLN A 187 -23.29 -7.43 -12.16
CA GLN A 187 -23.12 -7.49 -13.62
C GLN A 187 -21.70 -7.18 -14.11
N ARG A 188 -20.83 -6.60 -13.25
CA ARG A 188 -19.44 -6.25 -13.60
C ARG A 188 -18.38 -7.14 -12.97
N ILE A 189 -18.75 -8.04 -12.08
CA ILE A 189 -17.98 -9.28 -11.89
C ILE A 189 -18.37 -10.15 -13.08
N PRO A 190 -17.52 -10.39 -14.09
CA PRO A 190 -17.89 -11.23 -15.21
C PRO A 190 -17.99 -12.67 -14.70
N SER A 191 -19.17 -13.05 -14.24
CA SER A 191 -19.58 -14.44 -14.36
C SER A 191 -19.73 -14.67 -15.87
N ALA A 192 -18.77 -15.39 -16.43
CA ALA A 192 -18.43 -15.45 -17.85
C ALA A 192 -17.58 -14.27 -18.34
N LEU A 193 -16.28 -14.54 -18.50
CA LEU A 193 -15.62 -14.24 -19.77
C LEU A 193 -16.63 -14.54 -20.89
N ALA A 194 -17.26 -13.52 -21.46
CA ALA A 194 -17.80 -13.66 -22.79
C ALA A 194 -16.62 -14.18 -23.62
N PRO A 195 -16.69 -15.35 -24.27
CA PRO A 195 -15.61 -15.78 -25.12
C PRO A 195 -15.49 -14.69 -26.16
N ILE A 196 -14.40 -13.93 -26.08
CA ILE A 196 -13.94 -13.11 -27.18
C ILE A 196 -13.94 -14.10 -28.34
N ARG A 197 -14.78 -13.85 -29.35
CA ARG A 197 -14.71 -14.60 -30.60
C ARG A 197 -13.40 -14.20 -31.24
N MET A 198 -12.33 -14.85 -30.81
CA MET A 198 -11.08 -14.91 -31.53
C MET A 198 -11.42 -15.42 -32.93
N PRO A 199 -10.93 -14.78 -34.00
CA PRO A 199 -11.05 -15.36 -35.34
C PRO A 199 -10.52 -16.80 -35.27
N SER A 200 -11.29 -17.72 -35.86
CA SER A 200 -11.13 -19.16 -35.72
C SER A 200 -9.67 -19.59 -35.70
N GLN A 201 -9.30 -20.40 -34.70
CA GLN A 201 -8.09 -21.23 -34.63
C GLN A 201 -7.36 -21.33 -35.98
N THR A 202 -6.44 -20.41 -36.24
CA THR A 202 -5.17 -20.83 -36.84
C THR A 202 -4.50 -21.58 -35.72
N THR A 203 -4.42 -22.90 -35.88
CA THR A 203 -3.61 -23.82 -35.08
C THR A 203 -2.37 -23.10 -34.56
N GLU A 204 -2.37 -22.71 -33.29
CA GLU A 204 -1.18 -22.24 -32.62
C GLU A 204 -0.23 -23.45 -32.62
N SER A 205 0.82 -23.36 -33.43
CA SER A 205 1.94 -24.28 -33.36
C SER A 205 2.48 -24.24 -31.93
N GLU A 206 2.80 -25.41 -31.37
CA GLU A 206 3.51 -25.51 -30.10
C GLU A 206 4.65 -24.48 -30.05
N PRO A 207 4.81 -23.75 -28.94
CA PRO A 207 5.82 -22.72 -28.83
C PRO A 207 7.18 -23.37 -29.11
N GLN A 208 7.84 -22.94 -30.19
CA GLN A 208 9.19 -23.37 -30.48
C GLN A 208 10.11 -22.75 -29.43
N ASP A 209 10.86 -23.59 -28.74
CA ASP A 209 11.85 -23.17 -27.75
C ASP A 209 12.82 -22.16 -28.38
N ILE A 210 13.11 -21.08 -27.66
CA ILE A 210 14.03 -20.04 -28.12
C ILE A 210 15.45 -20.58 -27.97
N VAL A 211 16.05 -21.00 -29.08
CA VAL A 211 17.40 -21.59 -29.12
C VAL A 211 18.52 -20.53 -29.19
N ASP A 212 18.16 -19.25 -29.26
CA ASP A 212 19.10 -18.16 -29.53
C ASP A 212 19.75 -17.64 -28.23
N PRO A 213 21.07 -17.79 -28.02
CA PRO A 213 21.72 -17.43 -26.74
C PRO A 213 21.76 -15.94 -26.41
N GLN A 214 21.32 -15.07 -27.32
CA GLN A 214 21.23 -13.62 -27.14
C GLN A 214 19.81 -13.13 -26.89
N HIS A 215 18.82 -14.01 -26.88
CA HIS A 215 17.46 -13.63 -26.52
C HIS A 215 17.35 -13.51 -25.00
N TYR A 216 16.93 -12.33 -24.53
CA TYR A 216 16.73 -12.10 -23.10
C TYR A 216 15.71 -13.09 -22.55
N SER A 217 15.95 -13.57 -21.32
CA SER A 217 14.93 -14.33 -20.60
C SER A 217 13.72 -13.44 -20.32
N ILE A 218 12.52 -14.02 -20.27
CA ILE A 218 11.27 -13.32 -19.98
C ILE A 218 11.38 -12.54 -18.64
N GLU A 219 12.14 -13.05 -17.69
CA GLU A 219 12.42 -12.36 -16.42
C GLU A 219 13.38 -11.18 -16.58
N GLU A 220 14.38 -11.28 -17.44
CA GLU A 220 15.34 -10.20 -17.70
C GLU A 220 14.67 -9.03 -18.43
N ASP A 221 13.79 -9.31 -19.38
CA ASP A 221 12.99 -8.29 -20.07
C ASP A 221 12.06 -7.57 -19.08
N LYS A 222 11.47 -8.30 -18.13
CA LYS A 222 10.62 -7.71 -17.08
C LYS A 222 11.43 -6.81 -16.16
N GLN A 223 12.59 -7.26 -15.70
CA GLN A 223 13.49 -6.47 -14.83
C GLN A 223 14.00 -5.21 -15.54
N LYS A 224 14.33 -5.31 -16.83
CA LYS A 224 14.76 -4.16 -17.63
C LYS A 224 13.64 -3.14 -17.81
N ALA A 225 12.43 -3.60 -18.13
CA ALA A 225 11.28 -2.72 -18.28
C ALA A 225 10.93 -1.97 -16.98
N GLU A 226 11.03 -2.64 -15.82
CA GLU A 226 10.83 -1.99 -14.52
C GLU A 226 11.91 -0.95 -14.21
N LYS A 227 13.18 -1.27 -14.49
CA LYS A 227 14.29 -0.34 -14.30
C LYS A 227 14.19 0.89 -15.20
N ASP A 228 13.78 0.70 -16.46
CA ASP A 228 13.59 1.78 -17.42
C ASP A 228 12.43 2.70 -16.99
N LYS A 229 11.33 2.12 -16.47
CA LYS A 229 10.20 2.88 -15.89
C LYS A 229 10.63 3.70 -14.67
N MET A 230 11.44 3.11 -13.78
CA MET A 230 11.98 3.81 -12.61
C MET A 230 12.89 4.97 -13.01
N MET A 231 13.77 4.77 -14.00
CA MET A 231 14.67 5.82 -14.50
C MET A 231 13.90 6.97 -15.13
N TYR A 232 12.87 6.67 -15.95
CA TYR A 232 12.02 7.68 -16.55
C TYR A 232 11.33 8.57 -15.50
N ASN A 233 10.76 7.96 -14.46
CA ASN A 233 10.10 8.68 -13.38
C ASN A 233 11.09 9.55 -12.57
N ALA A 234 12.30 9.07 -12.35
CA ALA A 234 13.35 9.85 -11.68
C ALA A 234 13.79 11.06 -12.53
N GLU A 235 13.87 10.91 -13.85
CA GLU A 235 14.23 11.99 -14.76
C GLU A 235 13.13 13.05 -14.90
N SER A 236 11.86 12.64 -14.94
CA SER A 236 10.73 13.57 -14.98
C SER A 236 10.70 14.46 -13.72
N LEU A 237 10.85 13.86 -12.54
CA LEU A 237 10.89 14.59 -11.27
C LEU A 237 12.08 15.56 -11.20
N LYS A 238 13.28 15.13 -11.62
CA LYS A 238 14.46 16.00 -11.72
C LYS A 238 14.26 17.17 -12.68
N LYS A 239 13.45 17.00 -13.72
CA LYS A 239 13.14 18.07 -14.68
C LYS A 239 12.14 19.06 -14.10
N GLU A 240 11.10 18.58 -13.43
CA GLU A 240 10.13 19.44 -12.75
C GLU A 240 10.78 20.30 -11.67
N MET A 241 11.64 19.70 -10.85
CA MET A 241 12.36 20.41 -9.80
C MET A 241 13.32 21.48 -10.37
N ARG A 242 13.97 21.21 -11.51
CA ARG A 242 14.78 22.21 -12.22
C ARG A 242 13.94 23.38 -12.72
N ASN A 243 12.79 23.11 -13.33
CA ASN A 243 11.87 24.16 -13.80
C ASN A 243 11.38 25.03 -12.62
N HIS A 244 11.10 24.41 -11.47
CA HIS A 244 10.69 25.15 -10.27
C HIS A 244 11.79 26.10 -9.77
N ILE A 245 13.05 25.63 -9.74
CA ILE A 245 14.21 26.47 -9.37
C ILE A 245 14.38 27.64 -10.34
N GLU A 246 14.21 27.44 -11.64
CA GLU A 246 14.29 28.53 -12.63
C GLU A 246 13.18 29.56 -12.45
N ALA A 247 11.96 29.12 -12.16
CA ALA A 247 10.84 30.01 -11.86
C ALA A 247 11.13 30.86 -10.61
N LEU A 248 11.67 30.26 -9.54
CA LEU A 248 12.07 30.97 -8.32
C LEU A 248 13.20 31.97 -8.58
N ARG A 249 14.22 31.60 -9.35
CA ARG A 249 15.32 32.51 -9.73
C ARG A 249 14.81 33.71 -10.53
N THR A 250 13.85 33.49 -11.40
CA THR A 250 13.24 34.58 -12.20
C THR A 250 12.43 35.52 -11.31
N LYS A 251 11.60 34.98 -10.41
CA LYS A 251 10.86 35.78 -9.42
C LYS A 251 11.79 36.59 -8.53
N PHE A 252 12.88 35.98 -8.04
CA PHE A 252 13.86 36.67 -7.20
C PHE A 252 14.56 37.80 -7.95
N ARG A 253 14.92 37.59 -9.22
CA ARG A 253 15.51 38.65 -10.06
C ARG A 253 14.54 39.81 -10.29
N ASN A 254 13.27 39.52 -10.55
CA ASN A 254 12.25 40.56 -10.71
C ASN A 254 12.07 41.38 -9.43
N LEU A 255 12.04 40.71 -8.26
CA LEU A 255 11.97 41.40 -6.97
C LEU A 255 13.20 42.26 -6.68
N LEU A 256 14.41 41.81 -7.03
CA LEU A 256 15.61 42.63 -6.93
C LEU A 256 15.52 43.90 -7.78
N MET A 257 15.06 43.78 -9.03
CA MET A 257 14.88 44.92 -9.93
C MET A 257 13.82 45.90 -9.41
N GLU A 258 12.70 45.40 -8.87
CA GLU A 258 11.67 46.24 -8.26
C GLU A 258 12.21 46.95 -7.01
N ASN A 259 13.01 46.27 -6.20
CA ASN A 259 13.60 46.85 -4.99
C ASN A 259 14.65 47.94 -5.31
N GLU A 260 15.41 47.79 -6.41
CA GLU A 260 16.36 48.80 -6.90
C GLU A 260 15.68 50.06 -7.48
N GLN A 261 14.42 49.96 -7.92
CA GLN A 261 13.64 51.08 -8.45
C GLN A 261 12.93 51.90 -7.36
N LEU A 262 12.93 51.43 -6.12
CA LEU A 262 12.38 52.17 -4.99
C LEU A 262 13.33 53.32 -4.60
N PRO A 263 12.81 54.53 -4.34
CA PRO A 263 13.65 55.65 -3.92
C PRO A 263 14.28 55.33 -2.56
N LEU A 264 15.60 55.49 -2.48
CA LEU A 264 16.32 55.49 -1.21
C LEU A 264 15.93 56.77 -0.44
N PHE A 265 15.25 56.59 0.69
CA PHE A 265 15.02 57.65 1.68
C PHE A 265 16.28 57.93 2.50
#